data_AF-A0A6V8PLI7-F1
#
_entry.id   AF-A0A6V8PLI7-F1
#
_cell.length_a   1.000
_cell.length_b   1.000
_cell.length_c   1.000
_cell.angle_alpha   90.00
_cell.angle_beta   90.00
_cell.angle_gamma   90.00
#
_symmetry.space_group_name_H-M   'P 1'
#
loop_
_entity.id
_entity.type
_entity.pdbx_description
1 polymer ?
#
loop_
_entity_poly.entity_id
_entity_poly.type
_entity_poly.pdbx_seq_one_letter_code
_entity_poly.pdbx_strand_id
1 'polypeptide(L)'
;VLNHQEAGYKHNAMGVWQVAARVQEVGAVMASFPQVSHCYERPSSPQWPYNLYTMIHGHSKEECTAIAERISTATGVVNYKLLFSIREFKKTSMEYFNDL
;
A
#
# COMPACT_ATOMS: atom_id res chain seq x y z
N VAL A 1 -5.17 10.13 -17.45
CA VAL A 1 -4.42 9.13 -16.65
C VAL A 1 -2.96 9.56 -16.63
N LEU A 2 -2.47 10.08 -15.49
CA LEU A 2 -1.06 10.46 -15.36
C LEU A 2 -0.21 9.19 -15.46
N ASN A 3 0.65 9.17 -16.49
CA ASN A 3 1.52 8.05 -16.81
C ASN A 3 2.61 7.94 -15.74
N HIS A 4 2.32 7.20 -14.66
CA HIS A 4 3.22 7.01 -13.51
C HIS A 4 4.56 6.32 -13.86
N GLN A 5 4.82 5.97 -15.12
CA GLN A 5 6.14 5.48 -15.54
C GLN A 5 7.21 6.58 -15.59
N GLU A 6 6.86 7.88 -15.55
CA GLU A 6 7.85 8.97 -15.61
C GLU A 6 8.35 9.48 -14.25
N ALA A 7 7.78 9.01 -13.12
CA ALA A 7 8.21 9.43 -11.78
C ALA A 7 9.32 8.55 -11.15
N GLY A 8 9.91 7.62 -11.90
CA GLY A 8 11.11 6.87 -11.47
C GLY A 8 10.88 5.68 -10.52
N TYR A 9 9.68 5.51 -9.95
CA TYR A 9 9.35 4.35 -9.11
C TYR A 9 8.92 3.15 -9.97
N LYS A 10 9.89 2.27 -10.25
CA LYS A 10 9.67 1.06 -11.05
C LYS A 10 9.03 -0.09 -10.25
N HIS A 11 9.08 -0.02 -8.91
CA HIS A 11 8.62 -1.11 -8.04
C HIS A 11 7.53 -0.64 -7.08
N ASN A 12 6.44 -1.41 -7.05
CA ASN A 12 5.25 -1.13 -6.27
C ASN A 12 5.01 -2.31 -5.31
N ALA A 13 4.80 -2.00 -4.03
CA ALA A 13 4.48 -2.98 -3.01
C ALA A 13 3.23 -2.54 -2.24
N MET A 14 2.20 -3.40 -2.22
CA MET A 14 1.08 -3.21 -1.30
C MET A 14 1.49 -3.79 0.06
N GLY A 15 1.75 -2.91 1.02
CA GLY A 15 1.89 -3.27 2.43
C GLY A 15 0.52 -3.56 3.00
N VAL A 16 0.37 -4.73 3.63
CA VAL A 16 -0.84 -5.12 4.36
C VAL A 16 -0.48 -5.32 5.82
N TRP A 17 -1.18 -4.64 6.71
CA TRP A 17 -0.82 -4.48 8.11
C TRP A 17 -1.96 -4.93 9.00
N GLN A 18 -1.64 -5.68 10.05
CA GLN A 18 -2.59 -6.08 11.08
C GLN A 18 -2.49 -5.08 12.23
N VAL A 19 -3.50 -4.21 12.33
CA VAL A 19 -3.55 -3.11 13.29
C VAL A 19 -4.79 -3.28 14.18
N ALA A 20 -4.62 -3.28 15.49
CA ALA A 20 -5.74 -3.41 16.43
C ALA A 20 -6.45 -2.05 16.64
N ALA A 21 -6.70 -1.64 17.88
CA ALA A 21 -7.55 -0.50 18.26
C ALA A 21 -7.07 0.91 17.84
N ARG A 22 -5.96 1.03 17.10
CA ARG A 22 -5.30 2.30 16.78
C ARG A 22 -5.09 2.54 15.29
N VAL A 23 -6.05 2.09 14.47
CA VAL A 23 -5.95 2.18 13.00
C VAL A 23 -5.78 3.62 12.52
N GLN A 24 -6.50 4.59 13.10
CA GLN A 24 -6.41 5.99 12.71
C GLN A 24 -5.04 6.62 13.00
N GLU A 25 -4.50 6.40 14.21
CA GLU A 25 -3.17 6.86 14.60
C GLU A 25 -2.09 6.26 13.70
N VAL A 26 -2.12 4.93 13.53
CA VAL A 26 -1.14 4.21 12.70
C VAL A 26 -1.26 4.64 11.24
N GLY A 27 -2.48 4.77 10.72
CA GLY A 27 -2.75 5.21 9.35
C GLY A 27 -2.21 6.62 9.08
N ALA A 28 -2.35 7.54 10.03
CA ALA A 28 -1.79 8.89 9.91
C ALA A 28 -0.26 8.87 9.84
N VAL A 29 0.40 8.05 10.67
CA VAL A 29 1.87 7.87 10.62
C VAL A 29 2.29 7.22 9.30
N MET A 30 1.57 6.20 8.82
CA MET A 30 1.88 5.54 7.54
C MET A 30 1.73 6.50 6.36
N ALA A 31 0.68 7.31 6.34
CA ALA A 31 0.41 8.27 5.28
C ALA A 31 1.40 9.45 5.27
N SER A 32 2.13 9.71 6.36
CA SER A 32 3.17 10.76 6.38
C SER A 32 4.46 10.35 5.67
N PHE A 33 4.63 9.08 5.28
CA PHE A 33 5.80 8.65 4.51
C PHE A 33 5.66 9.09 3.05
N PRO A 34 6.61 9.86 2.48
CA PRO A 34 6.54 10.31 1.10
C PRO A 34 6.45 9.18 0.06
N GLN A 35 6.89 7.98 0.43
CA GLN A 35 6.85 6.78 -0.40
C GLN A 35 5.48 6.09 -0.40
N VAL A 36 4.55 6.51 0.46
CA VAL A 36 3.19 5.97 0.56
C VAL A 36 2.23 6.90 -0.16
N SER A 37 1.66 6.45 -1.28
CA SER A 37 0.69 7.27 -2.04
C SER A 37 -0.73 7.14 -1.53
N HIS A 38 -1.07 6.00 -0.93
CA HIS A 38 -2.41 5.72 -0.44
C HIS A 38 -2.34 4.87 0.83
N CYS A 39 -3.22 5.18 1.78
CA CYS A 39 -3.42 4.40 2.99
C CYS A 39 -4.92 4.14 3.17
N TYR A 40 -5.33 2.88 3.24
CA TYR A 40 -6.74 2.47 3.31
C TYR A 40 -6.99 1.52 4.47
N GLU A 41 -8.01 1.81 5.27
CA GLU A 41 -8.60 0.85 6.19
C GLU A 41 -9.60 -0.05 5.46
N ARG A 42 -9.59 -1.35 5.75
CA ARG A 42 -10.54 -2.34 5.22
C ARG A 42 -10.93 -3.34 6.31
N PRO A 43 -12.15 -3.88 6.29
CA PRO A 43 -12.51 -4.99 7.19
C PRO A 43 -11.59 -6.20 6.98
N SER A 44 -11.11 -6.78 8.08
CA SER A 44 -10.36 -8.04 8.07
C SER A 44 -11.26 -9.26 8.20
N SER A 45 -10.76 -10.44 7.82
CA SER A 45 -11.40 -11.73 8.09
C SER A 45 -10.43 -12.71 8.76
N PRO A 46 -10.88 -13.84 9.34
CA PRO A 46 -9.98 -14.83 9.92
C PRO A 46 -8.93 -15.38 8.95
N GLN A 47 -9.26 -15.49 7.65
CA GLN A 47 -8.31 -15.95 6.63
C GLN A 47 -7.38 -14.83 6.14
N TRP A 48 -7.74 -13.56 6.38
CA TRP A 48 -6.98 -12.39 5.98
C TRP A 48 -7.03 -11.31 7.07
N PRO A 49 -6.18 -11.41 8.11
CA PRO A 49 -6.28 -10.58 9.32
C PRO A 49 -5.69 -9.17 9.15
N TYR A 50 -5.42 -8.73 7.92
CA TYR A 50 -4.87 -7.40 7.64
C TYR A 50 -5.99 -6.41 7.37
N ASN A 51 -6.00 -5.30 8.11
CA ASN A 51 -7.06 -4.29 8.06
C ASN A 51 -6.57 -2.90 7.65
N LEU A 52 -5.26 -2.69 7.50
CA LEU A 52 -4.69 -1.45 6.99
C LEU A 52 -3.78 -1.75 5.80
N TYR A 53 -3.86 -0.92 4.77
CA TYR A 53 -3.21 -1.14 3.48
C TYR A 53 -2.45 0.11 3.06
N THR A 54 -1.19 -0.03 2.67
CA THR A 54 -0.36 1.07 2.16
C THR A 54 0.15 0.75 0.76
N MET A 55 0.02 1.69 -0.17
CA MET A 55 0.66 1.58 -1.47
C MET A 55 2.05 2.22 -1.42
N ILE A 56 3.10 1.38 -1.31
CA ILE A 56 4.50 1.79 -1.20
C ILE A 56 5.17 1.81 -2.57
N HIS A 57 5.90 2.88 -2.85
CA HIS A 57 6.68 3.10 -4.07
C HIS A 57 8.17 3.10 -3.79
N GLY A 58 8.95 2.42 -4.63
CA GLY A 58 10.41 2.37 -4.55
C GLY A 58 11.06 2.10 -5.92
N HIS A 59 12.37 2.25 -5.99
CA HIS A 59 13.19 1.96 -7.16
C HIS A 59 13.58 0.48 -7.24
N SER A 60 13.55 -0.26 -6.12
CA SER A 60 13.75 -1.72 -6.08
C SER A 60 12.84 -2.42 -5.06
N LYS A 61 12.84 -3.77 -5.09
CA LYS A 61 12.13 -4.60 -4.11
C LYS A 61 12.70 -4.42 -2.71
N GLU A 62 14.02 -4.33 -2.61
CA GLU A 62 14.79 -4.14 -1.38
C GLU A 62 14.48 -2.78 -0.77
N GLU A 63 14.39 -1.73 -1.58
CA GLU A 63 14.01 -0.40 -1.11
C GLU A 63 12.58 -0.39 -0.55
N CYS A 64 11.61 -0.99 -1.26
CA CYS A 64 10.25 -1.14 -0.74
C CYS A 64 10.21 -1.91 0.59
N THR A 65 11.10 -2.91 0.74
CA THR A 65 11.23 -3.69 1.97
C THR A 65 11.77 -2.83 3.11
N ALA A 66 12.85 -2.07 2.86
CA ALA A 66 13.43 -1.14 3.83
C ALA A 66 12.45 -0.02 4.23
N ILE A 67 11.63 0.47 3.29
CA ILE A 67 10.55 1.43 3.59
C ILE A 67 9.52 0.80 4.54
N ALA A 68 9.09 -0.43 4.26
CA ALA A 68 8.14 -1.14 5.12
C ALA A 68 8.71 -1.39 6.53
N GLU A 69 9.99 -1.73 6.64
CA GLU A 69 10.68 -1.87 7.94
C GLU A 69 10.72 -0.55 8.72
N ARG A 70 10.97 0.58 8.04
CA ARG A 70 10.91 1.91 8.65
C ARG A 70 9.50 2.25 9.14
N ILE A 71 8.48 1.93 8.34
CA ILE A 71 7.07 2.11 8.72
C ILE A 71 6.73 1.22 9.93
N SER A 72 7.12 -0.06 9.90
CA SER A 72 6.95 -1.01 11.01
C SER A 72 7.60 -0.48 12.30
N THR A 73 8.79 0.11 12.19
CA THR A 73 9.51 0.69 13.33
C THR A 73 8.82 1.94 13.87
N ALA A 74 8.45 2.88 12.99
CA ALA A 74 7.80 4.13 13.39
C ALA A 74 6.42 3.92 14.00
N THR A 75 5.68 2.92 13.51
CA THR A 75 4.34 2.61 14.00
C THR A 75 4.38 1.62 15.15
N GLY A 76 5.33 0.69 15.20
CA GLY A 76 5.35 -0.47 16.10
C GLY A 76 4.50 -1.65 15.62
N VAL A 77 4.00 -1.62 14.38
CA VAL A 77 3.20 -2.70 13.79
C VAL A 77 4.12 -3.74 13.16
N VAL A 78 4.30 -4.88 13.82
CA VAL A 78 5.22 -5.94 13.37
C VAL A 78 4.57 -6.99 12.47
N ASN A 79 3.24 -7.14 12.53
CA ASN A 79 2.51 -8.11 11.72
C ASN A 79 2.09 -7.48 10.40
N TYR A 80 2.92 -7.64 9.37
CA TYR A 80 2.63 -7.16 8.03
C TYR A 80 3.17 -8.09 6.94
N LYS A 81 2.70 -7.89 5.71
CA LYS A 81 3.23 -8.54 4.51
C LYS A 81 3.38 -7.51 3.39
N LEU A 82 4.30 -7.78 2.46
CA LEU A 82 4.46 -7.03 1.22
C LEU A 82 3.97 -7.87 0.04
N LEU A 83 2.99 -7.34 -0.68
CA LEU A 83 2.47 -7.92 -1.91
C LEU A 83 3.04 -7.13 -3.09
N PHE A 84 4.04 -7.70 -3.74
CA PHE A 84 4.69 -7.07 -4.90
C PHE A 84 3.87 -7.30 -6.17
N SER A 85 3.73 -6.26 -6.98
CA SER A 85 3.15 -6.40 -8.31
C SER A 85 4.12 -7.18 -9.22
N ILE A 86 3.69 -8.35 -9.69
CA ILE A 86 4.49 -9.20 -10.60
C ILE A 86 4.03 -9.03 -12.05
N ARG A 87 2.71 -8.88 -12.26
CA ARG A 87 2.10 -8.71 -13.58
C ARG A 87 0.83 -7.88 -13.45
N GLU A 88 0.66 -6.95 -14.38
CA GLU A 88 -0.59 -6.20 -14.53
C GLU A 88 -1.49 -6.95 -15.52
N PHE A 89 -2.60 -7.53 -15.03
CA PHE A 89 -3.57 -8.22 -15.89
C PHE A 89 -4.56 -7.25 -16.54
N LYS A 90 -4.92 -6.16 -15.84
CA LYS A 90 -5.86 -5.14 -16.31
C LYS A 90 -5.60 -3.81 -15.59
N LYS A 91 -5.54 -2.72 -16.36
CA LYS A 91 -5.56 -1.34 -15.87
C LYS A 91 -6.30 -0.46 -16.86
N THR A 92 -7.53 -0.13 -16.51
CA THR A 92 -8.42 0.69 -17.32
C THR A 92 -9.09 1.74 -16.44
N SER A 93 -9.52 2.84 -17.03
CA SER A 93 -10.38 3.81 -16.33
C SER A 93 -11.80 3.25 -16.21
N MET A 94 -12.56 3.72 -15.22
CA MET A 94 -13.98 3.37 -15.08
C MET A 94 -14.83 4.13 -16.11
N GLU A 95 -15.76 3.43 -16.78
CA GLU A 95 -16.83 4.04 -17.57
C GLU A 95 -18.07 4.12 -16.69
N TYR A 96 -18.48 5.33 -16.31
CA TYR A 96 -19.59 5.54 -15.38
C TYR A 96 -20.96 5.56 -16.06
N PHE A 97 -21.01 6.05 -17.29
CA PHE A 97 -22.21 6.12 -18.11
C PHE A 97 -21.90 5.41 -19.40
N ASN A 98 -22.70 4.40 -19.73
CA ASN A 98 -22.65 3.72 -21.00
C ASN A 98 -24.01 3.96 -21.64
N ASP A 99 -24.04 4.76 -22.70
CA ASP A 99 -25.28 5.08 -23.42
C ASP A 99 -25.75 3.83 -24.16
N LEU A 100 -26.67 3.08 -23.52
CA LEU A 100 -27.53 2.09 -24.16
C LEU A 100 -28.91 2.70 -24.41
#